data_AF-A0A2V2ULD0-F1
#
_entry.id   AF-A0A2V2ULD0-F1
#
_cell.length_a   1.000
_cell.length_b   1.000
_cell.length_c   1.000
_cell.angle_alpha   90.00
_cell.angle_beta   90.00
_cell.angle_gamma   90.00
#
_symmetry.space_group_name_H-M   'P 1'
#
loop_
_entity.id
_entity.type
_entity.pdbx_description
1 polymer ?
#
loop_
_entity_poly.entity_id
_entity_poly.type
_entity_poly.pdbx_seq_one_letter_code
_entity_poly.pdbx_strand_id
1 'polypeptide(L)'
;MGAGSYLLYQLLHYDAEQLPMVAYVIGSQSFLFDKITKTVSVCMDDPRIDDVVNIFSDHGFKGYIIYDAALASRQPPAGLPCKGWGMIVVTPPNKNEYERWTKKMDATAIVTNCPEENDVRAMCIWMKRNRPLQEQAEYWKEVRGRMNSVGPILRSIFSKRAYDDRIKACQQAVDGSTASEFERNLGIGCCYSSNDSDLSRKLVRVVRVQRGNSIESPLNVLISPHLEREILSKLENEMKQSDFVFFVLRFWDYVPPYIIEKCAVSAFLNEDFLRAIRLKLKELRPPGRREPHSCALKEDPDKSFTRKEVLPPPERLSNPVAVDHWVLYKPWATNFPLVDAFFFVDSNPKTLVGLQMATVGEGYTKTSTVRQFTECLAAYFEGWEELSRDLSWEIIYVQHADD
;
A
#
# COMPACT_ATOMS: atom_id res chain seq x y z
N MET A 1 -13.79 -4.27 -18.43
CA MET A 1 -13.32 -3.04 -17.75
C MET A 1 -13.19 -2.01 -18.87
N GLY A 2 -13.87 -0.85 -18.78
CA GLY A 2 -13.91 0.13 -19.88
C GLY A 2 -12.65 1.00 -19.98
N ALA A 3 -11.46 0.43 -19.76
CA ALA A 3 -10.21 1.17 -19.77
C ALA A 3 -9.92 1.75 -21.17
N GLY A 4 -10.14 0.96 -22.23
CA GLY A 4 -10.04 1.44 -23.61
C GLY A 4 -10.96 2.62 -23.90
N SER A 5 -12.24 2.54 -23.49
CA SER A 5 -13.20 3.63 -23.71
C SER A 5 -12.91 4.88 -22.86
N TYR A 6 -12.36 4.72 -21.65
CA TYR A 6 -11.93 5.85 -20.83
C TYR A 6 -10.73 6.56 -21.46
N LEU A 7 -9.72 5.81 -21.91
CA LEU A 7 -8.57 6.37 -22.64
C LEU A 7 -9.03 7.09 -23.91
N LEU A 8 -9.96 6.48 -24.65
CA LEU A 8 -10.54 7.10 -25.85
C LEU A 8 -11.18 8.44 -25.51
N TYR A 9 -12.01 8.49 -24.46
CA TYR A 9 -12.61 9.74 -24.00
C TYR A 9 -11.54 10.81 -23.68
N GLN A 10 -10.47 10.44 -22.95
CA GLN A 10 -9.39 11.37 -22.61
C GLN A 10 -8.68 11.92 -23.86
N LEU A 11 -8.31 11.06 -24.80
CA LEU A 11 -7.60 11.47 -26.02
C LEU A 11 -8.47 12.32 -26.97
N LEU A 12 -9.77 12.05 -27.00
CA LEU A 12 -10.73 12.86 -27.78
C LEU A 12 -10.92 14.27 -27.21
N HIS A 13 -10.76 14.46 -25.89
CA HIS A 13 -10.84 15.77 -25.23
C HIS A 13 -9.48 16.48 -25.11
N TYR A 14 -8.39 15.83 -25.52
CA TYR A 14 -7.09 16.47 -25.60
C TYR A 14 -7.06 17.53 -26.71
N ASP A 15 -6.07 18.42 -26.68
CA ASP A 15 -5.86 19.43 -27.71
C ASP A 15 -5.80 18.80 -29.12
N ALA A 16 -6.59 19.33 -30.06
CA ALA A 16 -6.72 18.81 -31.42
C ALA A 16 -5.57 19.23 -32.34
N GLU A 17 -4.90 20.35 -32.07
CA GLU A 17 -3.73 20.80 -32.83
C GLU A 17 -2.51 19.93 -32.49
N GLN A 18 -2.40 19.52 -31.23
CA GLN A 18 -1.32 18.63 -30.78
C GLN A 18 -1.58 17.16 -31.10
N LEU A 19 -2.84 16.72 -30.97
CA LEU A 19 -3.28 15.36 -31.27
C LEU A 19 -4.50 15.39 -32.18
N PRO A 20 -4.30 15.46 -33.52
CA PRO A 20 -5.40 15.59 -34.46
C PRO A 20 -6.15 14.27 -34.69
N MET A 21 -5.51 13.12 -34.47
CA MET A 21 -6.11 11.81 -34.78
C MET A 21 -6.00 10.80 -33.64
N VAL A 22 -7.07 10.03 -33.44
CA VAL A 22 -7.11 8.92 -32.48
C VAL A 22 -7.68 7.68 -33.16
N ALA A 23 -6.93 6.59 -33.17
CA ALA A 23 -7.38 5.28 -33.63
C ALA A 23 -7.78 4.42 -32.42
N TYR A 24 -8.93 3.74 -32.49
CA TYR A 24 -9.42 2.84 -31.45
C TYR A 24 -9.79 1.49 -32.04
N VAL A 25 -9.13 0.44 -31.57
CA VAL A 25 -9.40 -0.94 -31.96
C VAL A 25 -10.00 -1.67 -30.75
N ILE A 26 -11.14 -2.32 -30.94
CA ILE A 26 -11.79 -3.14 -29.91
C ILE A 26 -12.41 -4.39 -30.54
N GLY A 27 -11.98 -5.56 -30.09
CA GLY A 27 -12.44 -6.82 -30.67
C GLY A 27 -12.06 -6.94 -32.16
N SER A 28 -13.06 -6.98 -33.05
CA SER A 28 -12.88 -6.98 -34.51
C SER A 28 -13.20 -5.63 -35.16
N GLN A 29 -13.50 -4.60 -34.37
CA GLN A 29 -13.89 -3.29 -34.87
C GLN A 29 -12.73 -2.30 -34.71
N SER A 30 -12.56 -1.43 -35.69
CA SER A 30 -11.61 -0.33 -35.60
C SER A 30 -12.23 0.98 -36.05
N PHE A 31 -11.88 2.05 -35.35
CA PHE A 31 -12.42 3.39 -35.52
C PHE A 31 -11.26 4.37 -35.63
N LEU A 32 -11.36 5.31 -36.56
CA LEU A 32 -10.46 6.45 -36.66
C LEU A 32 -11.26 7.73 -36.41
N PHE A 33 -10.85 8.48 -35.41
CA PHE A 33 -11.42 9.77 -35.06
C PHE A 33 -10.50 10.87 -35.56
N ASP A 34 -11.02 11.70 -36.46
CA ASP A 34 -10.38 12.95 -36.88
C ASP A 34 -10.98 14.10 -36.07
N LYS A 35 -10.17 14.66 -35.19
CA LYS A 35 -10.58 15.74 -34.28
C LYS A 35 -10.58 17.11 -34.95
N ILE A 36 -9.88 17.27 -36.08
CA ILE A 36 -9.85 18.50 -36.87
C ILE A 36 -11.16 18.65 -37.64
N THR A 37 -11.56 17.60 -38.37
CA THR A 37 -12.81 17.60 -39.14
C THR A 37 -14.02 17.16 -38.31
N LYS A 38 -13.80 16.68 -37.09
CA LYS A 38 -14.83 16.14 -36.17
C LYS A 38 -15.61 14.97 -36.79
N THR A 39 -14.89 14.06 -37.45
CA THR A 39 -15.47 12.88 -38.11
C THR A 39 -14.98 11.59 -37.46
N VAL A 40 -15.79 10.52 -37.62
CA VAL A 40 -15.42 9.17 -37.22
C VAL A 40 -15.60 8.24 -38.40
N SER A 41 -14.54 7.48 -38.71
CA SER A 41 -14.52 6.49 -39.78
C SER A 41 -14.42 5.10 -39.16
N VAL A 42 -15.26 4.18 -39.63
CA VAL A 42 -15.19 2.77 -39.23
C VAL A 42 -14.30 2.05 -40.24
N CYS A 43 -13.20 1.47 -39.78
CA CYS A 43 -12.31 0.65 -40.59
C CYS A 43 -12.72 -0.82 -40.37
N MET A 44 -13.33 -1.42 -41.39
CA MET A 44 -13.78 -2.83 -41.38
C MET A 44 -12.95 -3.59 -42.41
N ASP A 45 -12.12 -4.53 -41.95
CA ASP A 45 -11.36 -5.57 -42.68
C ASP A 45 -10.48 -5.15 -43.90
N ASP A 46 -10.85 -4.14 -44.70
CA ASP A 46 -10.09 -3.53 -45.79
C ASP A 46 -10.60 -2.08 -46.09
N PRO A 47 -9.74 -1.03 -46.02
CA PRO A 47 -8.35 -1.07 -45.55
C PRO A 47 -8.31 -1.35 -44.04
N ARG A 48 -7.34 -2.17 -43.63
CA ARG A 48 -7.11 -2.45 -42.22
C ARG A 48 -6.64 -1.17 -41.52
N ILE A 49 -6.87 -1.08 -40.22
CA ILE A 49 -6.54 0.12 -39.45
C ILE A 49 -5.05 0.49 -39.53
N ASP A 50 -4.14 -0.48 -39.66
CA ASP A 50 -2.72 -0.23 -39.87
C ASP A 50 -2.43 0.42 -41.23
N ASP A 51 -3.11 -0.02 -42.30
CA ASP A 51 -2.98 0.59 -43.62
C ASP A 51 -3.48 2.05 -43.60
N VAL A 52 -4.62 2.30 -42.96
CA VAL A 52 -5.19 3.66 -42.81
C VAL A 52 -4.27 4.57 -41.99
N VAL A 53 -3.78 4.10 -40.84
CA VAL A 53 -2.90 4.90 -39.97
C VAL A 53 -1.55 5.17 -40.64
N ASN A 54 -1.01 4.21 -41.40
CA ASN A 54 0.20 4.41 -42.21
C ASN A 54 0.02 5.52 -43.24
N ILE A 55 -1.10 5.53 -43.97
CA ILE A 55 -1.38 6.60 -44.95
C ILE A 55 -1.35 7.96 -44.26
N PHE A 56 -2.05 8.14 -43.14
CA PHE A 56 -2.05 9.43 -42.44
C PHE A 56 -0.68 9.81 -41.87
N SER A 57 0.06 8.83 -41.33
CA SER A 57 1.43 8.99 -40.87
C SER A 57 2.35 9.50 -42.00
N ASP A 58 2.26 8.92 -43.20
CA ASP A 58 3.07 9.32 -44.36
C ASP A 58 2.74 10.73 -44.85
N HIS A 59 1.50 11.18 -44.65
CA HIS A 59 1.08 12.56 -44.90
C HIS A 59 1.44 13.53 -43.76
N GLY A 60 2.17 13.08 -42.75
CA GLY A 60 2.69 13.90 -41.65
C GLY A 60 1.71 14.13 -40.50
N PHE A 61 0.56 13.45 -40.47
CA PHE A 61 -0.36 13.55 -39.33
C PHE A 61 0.18 12.75 -38.14
N LYS A 62 0.09 13.38 -36.96
CA LYS A 62 0.35 12.73 -35.68
C LYS A 62 -0.95 12.13 -35.15
N GLY A 63 -0.83 11.04 -34.42
CA GLY A 63 -1.99 10.46 -33.78
C GLY A 63 -1.64 9.47 -32.68
N TYR A 64 -2.68 8.88 -32.10
CA TYR A 64 -2.52 7.92 -31.03
C TYR A 64 -3.44 6.71 -31.23
N ILE A 65 -2.91 5.52 -31.02
CA ILE A 65 -3.65 4.26 -31.16
C ILE A 65 -3.98 3.72 -29.77
N ILE A 66 -5.25 3.37 -29.56
CA ILE A 66 -5.69 2.56 -28.43
C ILE A 66 -6.08 1.20 -28.98
N TYR A 67 -5.35 0.16 -28.60
CA TYR A 67 -5.63 -1.21 -29.00
C TYR A 67 -6.18 -2.00 -27.82
N ASP A 68 -7.51 -2.17 -27.75
CA ASP A 68 -8.19 -2.94 -26.72
C ASP A 68 -8.30 -4.42 -27.12
N ALA A 69 -7.32 -5.19 -26.65
CA ALA A 69 -7.20 -6.62 -26.88
C ALA A 69 -8.11 -7.46 -25.96
N ALA A 70 -8.89 -6.84 -25.06
CA ALA A 70 -9.63 -7.55 -24.02
C ALA A 70 -10.72 -8.50 -24.56
N LEU A 71 -11.16 -8.31 -25.80
CA LEU A 71 -12.24 -9.11 -26.42
C LEU A 71 -11.77 -10.14 -27.45
N ALA A 72 -10.53 -10.09 -27.92
CA ALA A 72 -10.11 -10.90 -29.08
C ALA A 72 -8.78 -11.64 -28.94
N SER A 73 -7.95 -11.38 -27.91
CA SER A 73 -6.58 -11.93 -27.81
C SER A 73 -5.78 -11.82 -29.13
N ARG A 74 -6.10 -10.81 -29.95
CA ARG A 74 -5.42 -10.58 -31.24
C ARG A 74 -4.27 -9.63 -31.04
N GLN A 75 -3.13 -9.99 -31.63
CA GLN A 75 -1.95 -9.16 -31.62
C GLN A 75 -2.13 -7.91 -32.48
N PRO A 76 -1.77 -6.70 -31.99
CA PRO A 76 -1.56 -5.57 -32.87
C PRO A 76 -0.65 -5.94 -34.05
N PRO A 77 -0.97 -5.45 -35.26
CA PRO A 77 -0.13 -5.59 -36.44
C PRO A 77 1.32 -5.20 -36.15
N ALA A 78 2.28 -5.93 -36.72
CA ALA A 78 3.71 -5.69 -36.49
C ALA A 78 4.20 -4.31 -36.98
N GLY A 79 3.46 -3.66 -37.87
CA GLY A 79 3.77 -2.32 -38.38
C GLY A 79 3.30 -1.17 -37.48
N LEU A 80 2.65 -1.45 -36.34
CA LEU A 80 2.23 -0.43 -35.38
C LEU A 80 3.21 -0.34 -34.20
N PRO A 81 3.37 0.84 -33.58
CA PRO A 81 2.85 2.13 -34.05
C PRO A 81 3.63 2.66 -35.26
N CYS A 82 2.95 3.42 -36.13
CA CYS A 82 3.56 4.10 -37.27
C CYS A 82 4.45 5.26 -36.81
N LYS A 83 5.30 5.78 -37.70
CA LYS A 83 6.17 6.92 -37.39
C LYS A 83 5.33 8.15 -36.98
N GLY A 84 5.66 8.77 -35.85
CA GLY A 84 4.92 9.94 -35.36
C GLY A 84 3.60 9.61 -34.65
N TRP A 85 3.30 8.33 -34.42
CA TRP A 85 2.15 7.87 -33.66
C TRP A 85 2.57 7.20 -32.34
N GLY A 86 1.78 7.44 -31.29
CA GLY A 86 1.88 6.70 -30.03
C GLY A 86 0.88 5.55 -29.98
N MET A 87 1.09 4.57 -29.10
CA MET A 87 0.14 3.47 -28.90
C MET A 87 0.04 3.02 -27.45
N ILE A 88 -1.18 2.79 -26.97
CA ILE A 88 -1.47 2.04 -25.75
C ILE A 88 -2.19 0.75 -26.14
N VAL A 89 -1.74 -0.36 -25.58
CA VAL A 89 -2.42 -1.65 -25.68
C VAL A 89 -3.10 -1.94 -24.34
N VAL A 90 -4.40 -2.16 -24.36
CA VAL A 90 -5.19 -2.57 -23.19
C VAL A 90 -5.38 -4.07 -23.27
N THR A 91 -4.77 -4.82 -22.35
CA THR A 91 -4.87 -6.28 -22.31
C THR A 91 -5.53 -6.76 -21.01
N PRO A 92 -6.10 -7.98 -21.01
CA PRO A 92 -6.36 -8.68 -19.76
C PRO A 92 -5.06 -8.87 -18.96
N PRO A 93 -5.13 -9.10 -17.64
CA PRO A 93 -3.98 -9.43 -16.81
C PRO A 93 -3.55 -10.88 -17.09
N ASN A 94 -2.91 -11.12 -18.24
CA ASN A 94 -2.30 -12.39 -18.61
C ASN A 94 -0.80 -12.18 -18.83
N LYS A 95 0.03 -12.80 -17.99
CA LYS A 95 1.49 -12.66 -18.02
C LYS A 95 2.11 -13.09 -19.33
N ASN A 96 1.63 -14.18 -19.93
CA ASN A 96 2.20 -14.68 -21.18
C ASN A 96 1.95 -13.72 -22.34
N GLU A 97 0.80 -13.03 -22.35
CA GLU A 97 0.55 -11.96 -23.31
C GLU A 97 1.45 -10.76 -23.02
N TYR A 98 1.47 -10.26 -21.78
CA TYR A 98 2.29 -9.12 -21.38
C TYR A 98 3.78 -9.32 -21.69
N GLU A 99 4.40 -10.44 -21.29
CA GLU A 99 5.82 -10.71 -21.55
C GLU A 99 6.15 -10.80 -23.04
N ARG A 100 5.23 -11.36 -23.85
CA ARG A 100 5.37 -11.36 -25.31
C ARG A 100 5.33 -9.94 -25.86
N TRP A 101 4.50 -9.07 -25.31
CA TRP A 101 4.40 -7.67 -25.73
C TRP A 101 5.62 -6.85 -25.40
N THR A 102 6.08 -6.91 -24.14
CA THR A 102 7.28 -6.19 -23.69
C THR A 102 8.49 -6.56 -24.53
N LYS A 103 8.68 -7.86 -24.82
CA LYS A 103 9.78 -8.34 -25.68
C LYS A 103 9.69 -7.85 -27.13
N LYS A 104 8.48 -7.72 -27.68
CA LYS A 104 8.26 -7.35 -29.09
C LYS A 104 8.36 -5.84 -29.32
N MET A 105 7.92 -5.03 -28.35
CA MET A 105 7.63 -3.62 -28.58
C MET A 105 8.49 -2.66 -27.74
N ASP A 106 9.46 -3.16 -26.98
CA ASP A 106 10.21 -2.39 -25.96
C ASP A 106 9.28 -1.55 -25.07
N ALA A 107 8.15 -2.16 -24.68
CA ALA A 107 7.03 -1.46 -24.09
C ALA A 107 7.32 -1.06 -22.64
N THR A 108 7.01 0.19 -22.29
CA THR A 108 7.03 0.67 -20.91
C THR A 108 5.71 0.31 -20.22
N ALA A 109 5.79 -0.30 -19.04
CA ALA A 109 4.62 -0.64 -18.24
C ALA A 109 4.03 0.61 -17.58
N ILE A 110 2.72 0.82 -17.74
CA ILE A 110 1.99 1.87 -17.02
C ILE A 110 1.10 1.20 -15.98
N VAL A 111 1.36 1.50 -14.71
CA VAL A 111 0.53 1.03 -13.59
C VAL A 111 -0.45 2.14 -13.23
N THR A 112 -1.72 1.78 -13.03
CA THR A 112 -2.76 2.71 -12.56
C THR A 112 -3.38 2.18 -11.28
N ASN A 113 -3.70 3.07 -10.35
CA ASN A 113 -4.37 2.68 -9.12
C ASN A 113 -5.80 2.22 -9.43
N CYS A 114 -6.31 1.28 -8.63
CA CYS A 114 -7.75 1.04 -8.60
C CYS A 114 -8.49 2.29 -8.10
N PRO A 115 -9.79 2.45 -8.43
CA PRO A 115 -10.62 3.52 -7.90
C PRO A 115 -10.59 3.55 -6.37
N GLU A 116 -10.51 4.75 -5.81
CA GLU A 116 -10.60 4.97 -4.37
C GLU A 116 -12.05 4.99 -3.89
N GLU A 117 -12.24 5.03 -2.58
CA GLU A 117 -13.58 5.06 -1.99
C GLU A 117 -14.42 6.22 -2.54
N ASN A 118 -13.83 7.41 -2.66
CA ASN A 118 -14.51 8.59 -3.18
C ASN A 118 -14.88 8.45 -4.65
N ASP A 119 -14.04 7.80 -5.47
CA ASP A 119 -14.34 7.52 -6.88
C ASP A 119 -15.56 6.61 -7.00
N VAL A 120 -15.57 5.49 -6.25
CA VAL A 120 -16.68 4.54 -6.25
C VAL A 120 -17.95 5.19 -5.68
N ARG A 121 -17.83 6.03 -4.65
CA ARG A 121 -18.94 6.79 -4.09
C ARG A 121 -19.55 7.73 -5.12
N ALA A 122 -18.74 8.46 -5.87
CA ALA A 122 -19.20 9.33 -6.95
C ALA A 122 -19.91 8.53 -8.05
N MET A 123 -19.39 7.36 -8.43
CA MET A 123 -20.05 6.45 -9.36
C MET A 123 -21.41 5.99 -8.84
N CYS A 124 -21.53 5.63 -7.56
CA CYS A 124 -22.79 5.23 -6.93
C CYS A 124 -23.84 6.34 -6.98
N ILE A 125 -23.44 7.57 -6.61
CA ILE A 125 -24.31 8.76 -6.67
C ILE A 125 -24.78 8.97 -8.12
N TRP A 126 -23.87 8.91 -9.10
CA TRP A 126 -24.21 9.08 -10.51
C TRP A 126 -25.16 7.99 -11.04
N MET A 127 -24.95 6.73 -10.66
CA MET A 127 -25.79 5.59 -11.06
C MET A 127 -27.20 5.67 -10.47
N LYS A 128 -27.34 6.28 -9.28
CA LYS A 128 -28.62 6.43 -8.57
C LYS A 128 -29.14 7.87 -8.56
N ARG A 129 -28.64 8.74 -9.45
CA ARG A 129 -28.93 10.19 -9.48
C ARG A 129 -30.42 10.56 -9.53
N ASN A 130 -31.24 9.70 -10.14
CA ASN A 130 -32.68 9.91 -10.26
C ASN A 130 -33.49 9.29 -9.10
N ARG A 131 -32.82 8.72 -8.08
CA ARG A 131 -33.44 8.06 -6.93
C ARG A 131 -33.42 8.98 -5.71
N PRO A 132 -34.34 8.78 -4.74
CA PRO A 132 -34.32 9.51 -3.47
C PRO A 132 -32.99 9.36 -2.73
N LEU A 133 -32.60 10.37 -1.94
CA LEU A 133 -31.34 10.38 -1.19
C LEU A 133 -31.18 9.17 -0.26
N GLN A 134 -32.27 8.67 0.31
CA GLN A 134 -32.25 7.46 1.14
C GLN A 134 -31.80 6.23 0.35
N GLU A 135 -32.38 5.97 -0.83
CA GLU A 135 -31.98 4.86 -1.70
C GLU A 135 -30.52 5.00 -2.17
N GLN A 136 -30.05 6.23 -2.41
CA GLN A 136 -28.65 6.48 -2.76
C GLN A 136 -27.71 6.10 -1.60
N ALA A 137 -28.07 6.47 -0.36
CA ALA A 137 -27.29 6.14 0.83
C ALA A 137 -27.27 4.63 1.12
N GLU A 138 -28.41 3.95 0.96
CA GLU A 138 -28.52 2.49 1.10
C GLU A 138 -27.68 1.76 0.06
N TYR A 139 -27.75 2.18 -1.21
CA TYR A 139 -26.93 1.62 -2.28
C TYR A 139 -25.44 1.84 -2.04
N TRP A 140 -25.03 3.03 -1.57
CA TRP A 140 -23.65 3.29 -1.21
C TRP A 140 -23.18 2.40 -0.06
N LYS A 141 -23.99 2.23 0.99
CA LYS A 141 -23.67 1.36 2.13
C LYS A 141 -23.44 -0.08 1.67
N GLU A 142 -24.27 -0.59 0.76
CA GLU A 142 -24.12 -1.92 0.17
C GLU A 142 -22.81 -2.05 -0.65
N VAL A 143 -22.54 -1.09 -1.54
CA VAL A 143 -21.33 -1.11 -2.38
C VAL A 143 -20.06 -0.95 -1.54
N ARG A 144 -20.05 -0.06 -0.53
CA ARG A 144 -18.94 0.10 0.42
C ARG A 144 -18.68 -1.20 1.17
N GLY A 145 -19.73 -1.89 1.64
CA GLY A 145 -19.61 -3.19 2.28
C GLY A 145 -18.92 -4.22 1.38
N ARG A 146 -19.35 -4.32 0.11
CA ARG A 146 -18.71 -5.21 -0.87
C ARG A 146 -17.26 -4.83 -1.14
N MET A 147 -16.96 -3.54 -1.25
CA MET A 147 -15.60 -3.05 -1.46
C MET A 147 -14.69 -3.42 -0.28
N ASN A 148 -15.18 -3.34 0.95
CA ASN A 148 -14.43 -3.79 2.13
C ASN A 148 -14.13 -5.29 2.12
N SER A 149 -14.95 -6.09 1.45
CA SER A 149 -14.83 -7.55 1.37
C SER A 149 -13.99 -8.06 0.20
N VAL A 150 -14.10 -7.46 -0.99
CA VAL A 150 -13.45 -7.97 -2.23
C VAL A 150 -12.62 -6.93 -2.98
N GLY A 151 -12.54 -5.71 -2.44
CA GLY A 151 -11.77 -4.59 -2.97
C GLY A 151 -12.52 -3.77 -4.02
N PRO A 152 -11.90 -2.68 -4.53
CA PRO A 152 -12.50 -1.75 -5.49
C PRO A 152 -12.58 -2.30 -6.92
N ILE A 153 -12.98 -3.56 -7.09
CA ILE A 153 -13.21 -4.17 -8.39
C ILE A 153 -14.64 -3.90 -8.81
N LEU A 154 -14.82 -2.88 -9.67
CA LEU A 154 -16.11 -2.36 -10.12
C LEU A 154 -17.08 -3.47 -10.60
N ARG A 155 -16.57 -4.44 -11.38
CA ARG A 155 -17.37 -5.57 -11.89
C ARG A 155 -17.96 -6.47 -10.79
N SER A 156 -17.32 -6.49 -9.63
CA SER A 156 -17.73 -7.32 -8.49
C SER A 156 -18.56 -6.54 -7.49
N ILE A 157 -18.25 -5.27 -7.23
CA ILE A 157 -18.96 -4.51 -6.19
C ILE A 157 -20.34 -3.97 -6.62
N PHE A 158 -20.56 -3.75 -7.92
CA PHE A 158 -21.85 -3.22 -8.40
C PHE A 158 -22.92 -4.28 -8.67
N SER A 159 -22.55 -5.56 -8.73
CA SER A 159 -23.47 -6.68 -8.97
C SER A 159 -23.44 -7.66 -7.81
N LYS A 160 -24.61 -7.96 -7.23
CA LYS A 160 -24.73 -8.91 -6.12
C LYS A 160 -24.18 -10.30 -6.47
N ARG A 161 -24.57 -10.84 -7.62
CA ARG A 161 -24.12 -12.14 -8.09
C ARG A 161 -22.60 -12.18 -8.30
N ALA A 162 -22.04 -11.15 -8.94
CA ALA A 162 -20.60 -11.10 -9.19
C ALA A 162 -19.79 -10.87 -7.91
N TYR A 163 -20.37 -10.19 -6.92
CA TYR A 163 -19.83 -10.10 -5.57
C TYR A 163 -19.81 -11.48 -4.90
N ASP A 164 -20.94 -12.18 -4.86
CA ASP A 164 -21.10 -13.49 -4.22
C ASP A 164 -20.11 -14.52 -4.84
N ASP A 165 -20.01 -14.54 -6.17
CA ASP A 165 -19.05 -15.40 -6.89
C ASP A 165 -17.60 -15.04 -6.53
N ARG A 166 -17.28 -13.75 -6.43
CA ARG A 166 -15.92 -13.29 -6.11
C ARG A 166 -15.53 -13.60 -4.67
N ILE A 167 -16.38 -13.28 -3.70
CA ILE A 167 -16.03 -13.51 -2.29
C ILE A 167 -15.85 -15.01 -2.02
N LYS A 168 -16.69 -15.86 -2.64
CA LYS A 168 -16.52 -17.31 -2.59
C LYS A 168 -15.18 -17.76 -3.17
N ALA A 169 -14.80 -17.22 -4.33
CA ALA A 169 -13.52 -17.55 -4.95
C ALA A 169 -12.31 -17.07 -4.12
N CYS A 170 -12.42 -15.90 -3.48
CA CYS A 170 -11.40 -15.40 -2.55
C CYS A 170 -11.31 -16.28 -1.31
N GLN A 171 -12.43 -16.66 -0.69
CA GLN A 171 -12.44 -17.52 0.49
C GLN A 171 -11.81 -18.88 0.19
N GLN A 172 -12.18 -19.50 -0.93
CA GLN A 172 -11.58 -20.77 -1.36
C GLN A 172 -10.06 -20.66 -1.56
N ALA A 173 -9.59 -19.52 -2.07
CA ALA A 173 -8.16 -19.25 -2.22
C ALA A 173 -7.46 -19.06 -0.86
N VAL A 174 -8.11 -18.37 0.09
CA VAL A 174 -7.57 -18.17 1.44
C VAL A 174 -7.50 -19.48 2.22
N ASP A 175 -8.57 -20.26 2.20
CA ASP A 175 -8.69 -21.53 2.92
C ASP A 175 -7.75 -22.59 2.34
N GLY A 176 -7.65 -22.65 1.01
CA GLY A 176 -6.90 -23.66 0.28
C GLY A 176 -5.40 -23.40 0.11
N SER A 177 -4.86 -22.32 0.68
CA SER A 177 -3.44 -21.95 0.55
C SER A 177 -2.73 -21.83 1.90
N THR A 178 -1.45 -22.19 1.94
CA THR A 178 -0.57 -22.06 3.11
C THR A 178 0.09 -20.68 3.17
N ALA A 179 0.62 -20.30 4.34
CA ALA A 179 1.45 -19.09 4.49
C ALA A 179 2.61 -19.05 3.48
N SER A 180 3.25 -20.19 3.24
CA SER A 180 4.36 -20.30 2.29
C SER A 180 3.93 -20.05 0.83
N GLU A 181 2.71 -20.44 0.46
CA GLU A 181 2.15 -20.18 -0.86
C GLU A 181 1.75 -18.71 -1.01
N PHE A 182 1.25 -18.07 0.05
CA PHE A 182 1.00 -16.64 0.01
C PHE A 182 2.28 -15.84 -0.17
N GLU A 183 3.34 -16.14 0.59
CA GLU A 183 4.61 -15.43 0.46
C GLU A 183 5.18 -15.55 -0.96
N ARG A 184 5.16 -16.75 -1.55
CA ARG A 184 5.67 -16.99 -2.91
C ARG A 184 4.82 -16.36 -4.01
N ASN A 185 3.49 -16.39 -3.88
CA ASN A 185 2.59 -16.08 -5.00
C ASN A 185 2.00 -14.68 -4.97
N LEU A 186 1.88 -14.05 -3.80
CA LEU A 186 1.23 -12.74 -3.67
C LEU A 186 2.22 -11.59 -3.88
N GLY A 187 3.51 -11.79 -3.58
CA GLY A 187 4.54 -10.77 -3.73
C GLY A 187 4.24 -9.49 -2.95
N ILE A 188 3.57 -9.60 -1.79
CA ILE A 188 3.14 -8.46 -0.97
C ILE A 188 4.38 -7.66 -0.53
N GLY A 189 4.34 -6.35 -0.71
CA GLY A 189 5.46 -5.47 -0.38
C GLY A 189 6.64 -5.50 -1.35
N CYS A 190 6.59 -6.33 -2.39
CA CYS A 190 7.58 -6.32 -3.46
C CYS A 190 7.18 -5.34 -4.56
N CYS A 191 8.19 -4.78 -5.25
CA CYS A 191 7.96 -4.08 -6.52
C CYS A 191 7.25 -5.03 -7.47
N TYR A 192 6.29 -4.53 -8.26
CA TYR A 192 5.49 -5.35 -9.18
C TYR A 192 6.38 -6.30 -10.00
N SER A 193 6.30 -7.58 -9.65
CA SER A 193 6.57 -8.64 -10.60
C SER A 193 5.21 -9.02 -11.18
N SER A 194 5.14 -9.29 -12.49
CA SER A 194 3.96 -9.85 -13.13
C SER A 194 3.75 -11.29 -12.60
N ASN A 195 3.28 -11.39 -11.36
CA ASN A 195 2.93 -12.64 -10.71
C ASN A 195 1.48 -12.91 -11.08
N ASP A 196 1.28 -13.68 -12.13
CA ASP A 196 -0.02 -14.00 -12.69
C ASP A 196 -0.62 -15.28 -12.09
N SER A 197 -0.31 -15.49 -10.81
CA SER A 197 -0.86 -16.60 -10.05
C SER A 197 -2.37 -16.42 -9.91
N ASP A 198 -3.08 -17.54 -9.84
CA ASP A 198 -4.52 -17.50 -9.55
C ASP A 198 -4.80 -16.80 -8.21
N LEU A 199 -3.89 -16.94 -7.24
CA LEU A 199 -3.95 -16.26 -5.94
C LEU A 199 -3.81 -14.73 -6.06
N SER A 200 -2.82 -14.23 -6.80
CA SER A 200 -2.61 -12.78 -6.92
C SER A 200 -3.81 -12.09 -7.57
N ARG A 201 -4.39 -12.68 -8.62
CA ARG A 201 -5.60 -12.17 -9.30
C ARG A 201 -6.82 -12.08 -8.37
N LYS A 202 -6.86 -12.91 -7.32
CA LYS A 202 -7.96 -12.96 -6.36
C LYS A 202 -7.72 -12.07 -5.14
N LEU A 203 -6.48 -11.98 -4.66
CA LEU A 203 -6.18 -11.49 -3.30
C LEU A 203 -5.38 -10.19 -3.25
N VAL A 204 -4.76 -9.78 -4.37
CA VAL A 204 -3.83 -8.64 -4.41
C VAL A 204 -4.28 -7.59 -5.42
N ARG A 205 -3.97 -6.33 -5.13
CA ARG A 205 -3.97 -5.22 -6.08
C ARG A 205 -2.61 -4.56 -6.12
N VAL A 206 -2.35 -3.85 -7.22
CA VAL A 206 -1.16 -3.02 -7.35
C VAL A 206 -1.54 -1.58 -6.99
N VAL A 207 -0.72 -0.94 -6.15
CA VAL A 207 -0.80 0.48 -5.84
C VAL A 207 0.49 1.17 -6.24
N ARG A 208 0.40 2.40 -6.73
CA ARG A 208 1.56 3.25 -6.96
C ARG A 208 1.98 3.88 -5.64
N VAL A 209 3.26 3.77 -5.34
CA VAL A 209 3.86 4.30 -4.12
C VAL A 209 4.97 5.24 -4.49
N GLN A 210 5.01 6.40 -3.84
CA GLN A 210 6.15 7.30 -3.93
C GLN A 210 7.02 7.12 -2.68
N ARG A 211 8.10 6.31 -2.78
CA ARG A 211 9.09 6.16 -1.71
C ARG A 211 10.25 7.11 -1.94
N GLY A 212 10.28 8.25 -1.24
CA GLY A 212 11.42 9.17 -1.28
C GLY A 212 11.62 9.84 -2.64
N ASN A 213 12.78 9.61 -3.27
CA ASN A 213 13.30 10.29 -4.47
C ASN A 213 12.39 10.16 -5.71
N SER A 214 11.20 10.78 -5.71
CA SER A 214 10.31 11.07 -6.86
C SER A 214 9.94 9.93 -7.82
N ILE A 215 10.49 8.72 -7.69
CA ILE A 215 10.26 7.58 -8.58
C ILE A 215 9.07 6.82 -8.02
N GLU A 216 7.95 6.92 -8.72
CA GLU A 216 6.77 6.09 -8.46
C GLU A 216 7.14 4.62 -8.70
N SER A 217 6.95 3.79 -7.67
CA SER A 217 7.19 2.36 -7.74
C SER A 217 5.88 1.62 -7.46
N PRO A 218 5.52 0.62 -8.28
CA PRO A 218 4.33 -0.18 -8.04
C PRO A 218 4.56 -1.17 -6.90
N LEU A 219 3.62 -1.25 -5.96
CA LEU A 219 3.66 -2.14 -4.81
C LEU A 219 2.43 -3.06 -4.82
N ASN A 220 2.64 -4.34 -4.60
CA ASN A 220 1.56 -5.29 -4.39
C ASN A 220 1.06 -5.20 -2.94
N VAL A 221 -0.24 -4.96 -2.77
CA VAL A 221 -0.93 -4.90 -1.48
C VAL A 221 -2.19 -5.76 -1.50
N LEU A 222 -2.67 -6.14 -0.32
CA LEU A 222 -3.90 -6.92 -0.20
C LEU A 222 -5.09 -6.11 -0.73
N ILE A 223 -6.01 -6.80 -1.40
CA ILE A 223 -7.02 -6.15 -2.23
C ILE A 223 -8.14 -5.46 -1.45
N SER A 224 -8.36 -5.88 -0.20
CA SER A 224 -9.45 -5.40 0.64
C SER A 224 -9.14 -5.59 2.13
N PRO A 225 -9.67 -4.72 3.02
CA PRO A 225 -9.49 -4.86 4.47
C PRO A 225 -9.95 -6.21 5.06
N HIS A 226 -10.98 -6.84 4.48
CA HIS A 226 -11.43 -8.16 4.94
C HIS A 226 -10.37 -9.24 4.68
N LEU A 227 -9.96 -9.41 3.43
CA LEU A 227 -8.95 -10.39 3.03
C LEU A 227 -7.59 -10.10 3.66
N GLU A 228 -7.29 -8.83 3.89
CA GLU A 228 -6.11 -8.40 4.63
C GLU A 228 -6.09 -8.99 6.05
N ARG A 229 -7.17 -8.85 6.81
CA ARG A 229 -7.26 -9.45 8.16
C ARG A 229 -7.10 -10.95 8.13
N GLU A 230 -7.78 -11.64 7.22
CA GLU A 230 -7.71 -13.09 7.12
C GLU A 230 -6.32 -13.59 6.77
N ILE A 231 -5.71 -13.02 5.72
CA ILE A 231 -4.40 -13.45 5.23
C ILE A 231 -3.30 -13.10 6.21
N LEU A 232 -3.30 -11.88 6.77
CA LEU A 232 -2.29 -11.48 7.75
C LEU A 232 -2.42 -12.27 9.05
N SER A 233 -3.64 -12.57 9.51
CA SER A 233 -3.82 -13.43 10.68
C SER A 233 -3.32 -14.86 10.43
N LYS A 234 -3.55 -15.41 9.25
CA LYS A 234 -3.04 -16.74 8.87
C LYS A 234 -1.52 -16.76 8.78
N LEU A 235 -0.92 -15.75 8.15
CA LEU A 235 0.53 -15.57 8.10
C LEU A 235 1.12 -15.44 9.51
N GLU A 236 0.52 -14.64 10.39
CA GLU A 236 0.95 -14.46 11.79
C GLU A 236 0.94 -15.79 12.56
N ASN A 237 -0.07 -16.62 12.35
CA ASN A 237 -0.23 -17.90 13.06
C ASN A 237 0.70 -19.01 12.54
N GLU A 238 1.01 -19.02 11.25
CA GLU A 238 1.80 -20.10 10.62
C GLU A 238 3.31 -19.78 10.53
N MET A 239 3.68 -18.50 10.47
CA MET A 239 5.08 -18.09 10.36
C MET A 239 5.76 -17.97 11.72
N LYS A 240 7.09 -18.09 11.75
CA LYS A 240 7.86 -17.66 12.93
C LYS A 240 7.67 -16.16 13.13
N GLN A 241 7.62 -15.71 14.38
CA GLN A 241 7.45 -14.30 14.71
C GLN A 241 8.48 -13.40 14.01
N SER A 242 9.74 -13.84 13.93
CA SER A 242 10.79 -13.12 13.19
C SER A 242 10.42 -12.94 11.72
N ASP A 243 10.03 -14.03 11.06
CA ASP A 243 9.76 -14.08 9.63
C ASP A 243 8.52 -13.23 9.29
N PHE A 244 7.51 -13.25 10.15
CA PHE A 244 6.32 -12.40 10.03
C PHE A 244 6.66 -10.90 10.17
N VAL A 245 7.49 -10.53 11.15
CA VAL A 245 7.96 -9.14 11.29
C VAL A 245 8.74 -8.70 10.05
N PHE A 246 9.65 -9.53 9.55
CA PHE A 246 10.37 -9.27 8.30
C PHE A 246 9.45 -9.13 7.09
N PHE A 247 8.40 -9.94 7.01
CA PHE A 247 7.39 -9.86 5.97
C PHE A 247 6.63 -8.53 6.01
N VAL A 248 6.14 -8.14 7.20
CA VAL A 248 5.44 -6.87 7.45
C VAL A 248 6.28 -5.65 7.06
N LEU A 249 7.59 -5.68 7.37
CA LEU A 249 8.51 -4.58 7.04
C LEU A 249 8.58 -4.26 5.53
N ARG A 250 8.29 -5.23 4.64
CA ARG A 250 8.34 -5.02 3.16
C ARG A 250 7.33 -3.96 2.69
N PHE A 251 6.20 -3.86 3.38
CA PHE A 251 5.11 -2.95 3.04
C PHE A 251 4.71 -2.06 4.23
N TRP A 252 5.70 -1.68 5.06
CA TRP A 252 5.45 -0.91 6.28
C TRP A 252 4.58 0.34 6.08
N ASP A 253 4.77 1.04 4.95
CA ASP A 253 3.99 2.25 4.59
C ASP A 253 2.49 1.97 4.30
N TYR A 254 2.09 0.70 4.20
CA TYR A 254 0.73 0.22 3.92
C TYR A 254 0.29 -0.83 4.94
N VAL A 255 1.05 -1.02 6.03
CA VAL A 255 0.71 -2.04 6.99
C VAL A 255 -0.50 -1.55 7.80
N PRO A 256 -1.49 -2.40 8.06
CA PRO A 256 -2.67 -1.96 8.80
C PRO A 256 -2.30 -1.54 10.22
N PRO A 257 -2.94 -0.50 10.79
CA PRO A 257 -2.60 0.00 12.13
C PRO A 257 -2.57 -1.08 13.23
N TYR A 258 -3.52 -2.02 13.20
CA TYR A 258 -3.57 -3.12 14.17
C TYR A 258 -2.39 -4.10 14.09
N ILE A 259 -1.67 -4.15 12.96
CA ILE A 259 -0.43 -4.93 12.81
C ILE A 259 0.76 -4.15 13.34
N ILE A 260 0.77 -2.82 13.19
CA ILE A 260 1.81 -1.94 13.76
C ILE A 260 1.90 -2.17 15.26
N GLU A 261 0.78 -2.14 15.98
CA GLU A 261 0.75 -2.38 17.43
C GLU A 261 1.44 -3.69 17.84
N LYS A 262 1.21 -4.75 17.06
CA LYS A 262 1.78 -6.07 17.35
C LYS A 262 3.26 -6.18 16.98
N CYS A 263 3.66 -5.62 15.84
CA CYS A 263 4.95 -5.86 15.22
C CYS A 263 5.97 -4.75 15.47
N ALA A 264 5.55 -3.50 15.68
CA ALA A 264 6.42 -2.33 15.71
C ALA A 264 7.54 -2.47 16.74
N VAL A 265 7.22 -2.83 17.99
CA VAL A 265 8.23 -3.04 19.03
C VAL A 265 9.26 -4.07 18.57
N SER A 266 8.81 -5.21 18.01
CA SER A 266 9.74 -6.24 17.54
C SER A 266 10.53 -5.81 16.29
N ALA A 267 9.99 -4.89 15.49
CA ALA A 267 10.67 -4.35 14.31
C ALA A 267 11.91 -3.52 14.68
N PHE A 268 11.93 -2.86 15.85
CA PHE A 268 13.13 -2.14 16.33
C PHE A 268 14.36 -3.05 16.50
N LEU A 269 14.17 -4.37 16.69
CA LEU A 269 15.26 -5.34 16.74
C LEU A 269 15.92 -5.59 15.38
N ASN A 270 15.28 -5.20 14.28
CA ASN A 270 15.86 -5.28 12.95
C ASN A 270 16.76 -4.06 12.69
N GLU A 271 18.03 -4.30 12.39
CA GLU A 271 19.02 -3.23 12.22
C GLU A 271 18.71 -2.31 11.04
N ASP A 272 18.26 -2.86 9.91
CA ASP A 272 17.91 -2.09 8.72
C ASP A 272 16.73 -1.16 8.98
N PHE A 273 15.69 -1.67 9.66
CA PHE A 273 14.55 -0.87 10.09
C PHE A 273 14.97 0.22 11.07
N LEU A 274 15.79 -0.11 12.07
CA LEU A 274 16.29 0.85 13.05
C LEU A 274 17.06 1.98 12.36
N ARG A 275 17.95 1.64 11.43
CA ARG A 275 18.70 2.59 10.60
C ARG A 275 17.78 3.47 9.76
N ALA A 276 16.75 2.91 9.15
CA ALA A 276 15.76 3.65 8.37
C ALA A 276 14.93 4.61 9.24
N ILE A 277 14.47 4.16 10.42
CA ILE A 277 13.70 4.98 11.35
C ILE A 277 14.52 6.14 11.90
N ARG A 278 15.79 5.93 12.24
CA ARG A 278 16.71 7.00 12.67
C ARG A 278 16.71 8.19 11.71
N LEU A 279 16.69 7.94 10.40
CA LEU A 279 16.65 8.99 9.38
C LEU A 279 15.30 9.71 9.31
N LYS A 280 14.20 9.03 9.69
CA LYS A 280 12.83 9.56 9.64
C LYS A 280 12.40 10.28 10.92
N LEU A 281 13.08 10.06 12.06
CA LEU A 281 12.73 10.69 13.33
C LEU A 281 12.77 12.23 13.23
N LYS A 282 11.69 12.88 13.67
CA LYS A 282 11.58 14.33 13.75
C LYS A 282 11.21 14.71 15.19
N GLU A 283 11.88 15.70 15.73
CA GLU A 283 11.55 16.23 17.06
C GLU A 283 10.19 16.94 17.00
N LEU A 284 9.29 16.56 17.91
CA LEU A 284 8.08 17.31 18.20
C LEU A 284 8.46 18.52 19.07
N ARG A 285 8.81 19.63 18.42
CA ARG A 285 9.37 20.81 19.09
C ARG A 285 8.36 21.47 20.03
N PRO A 286 8.69 21.69 21.32
CA PRO A 286 7.90 22.51 22.21
C PRO A 286 7.89 23.99 21.77
N PRO A 287 6.80 24.75 22.00
CA PRO A 287 6.78 26.18 21.75
C PRO A 287 7.87 26.90 22.56
N GLY A 288 8.75 27.67 21.90
CA GLY A 288 9.74 28.55 22.55
C GLY A 288 11.16 28.02 22.63
N ARG A 289 11.44 26.75 22.26
CA ARG A 289 12.83 26.24 22.15
C ARG A 289 13.43 26.65 20.81
N ARG A 290 14.60 27.30 20.84
CA ARG A 290 15.28 27.80 19.62
C ARG A 290 16.10 26.73 18.91
N GLU A 291 16.76 25.85 19.65
CA GLU A 291 17.63 24.81 19.10
C GLU A 291 16.92 23.45 19.12
N PRO A 292 16.98 22.69 18.01
CA PRO A 292 16.47 21.33 17.98
C PRO A 292 17.30 20.41 18.87
N HIS A 293 16.62 19.50 19.55
CA HIS A 293 17.25 18.41 20.30
C HIS A 293 17.39 17.17 19.41
N SER A 294 18.58 16.60 19.37
CA SER A 294 18.78 15.31 18.71
C SER A 294 18.33 14.20 19.65
N CYS A 295 17.45 13.32 19.17
CA CYS A 295 17.04 12.14 19.92
C CYS A 295 18.24 11.24 20.20
N ALA A 296 18.34 10.67 21.40
CA ALA A 296 19.40 9.75 21.81
C ALA A 296 19.56 8.59 20.81
N LEU A 297 18.46 8.13 20.20
CA LEU A 297 18.51 7.07 19.19
C LEU A 297 19.27 7.48 17.90
N LYS A 298 19.34 8.78 17.57
CA LYS A 298 20.12 9.31 16.45
C LYS A 298 21.59 9.54 16.78
N GLU A 299 21.90 9.88 18.02
CA GLU A 299 23.28 10.20 18.44
C GLU A 299 24.19 8.96 18.43
N ASP A 300 23.60 7.78 18.54
CA ASP A 300 24.29 6.48 18.46
C ASP A 300 23.91 5.69 17.18
N PRO A 301 24.37 6.10 15.98
CA PRO A 301 23.97 5.48 14.72
C PRO A 301 24.47 4.03 14.54
N ASP A 302 25.57 3.67 15.20
CA ASP A 302 26.22 2.35 15.10
C ASP A 302 25.68 1.33 16.10
N LYS A 303 24.83 1.75 17.05
CA LYS A 303 24.26 0.86 18.06
C LYS A 303 23.02 0.13 17.53
N SER A 304 22.82 -1.09 17.97
CA SER A 304 21.61 -1.88 17.76
C SER A 304 21.14 -2.47 19.08
N PHE A 305 19.91 -2.98 19.13
CA PHE A 305 19.42 -3.65 20.32
C PHE A 305 20.07 -5.02 20.45
N THR A 306 20.64 -5.29 21.63
CA THR A 306 21.33 -6.56 21.91
C THR A 306 20.32 -7.71 22.05
N ARG A 307 19.18 -7.43 22.68
CA ARG A 307 18.08 -8.38 22.88
C ARG A 307 16.79 -7.66 23.21
N LYS A 308 15.69 -8.40 23.11
CA LYS A 308 14.38 -8.03 23.67
C LYS A 308 14.17 -8.77 24.98
N GLU A 309 13.76 -8.05 26.02
CA GLU A 309 13.46 -8.62 27.32
C GLU A 309 11.99 -8.36 27.66
N VAL A 310 11.23 -9.43 27.88
CA VAL A 310 9.81 -9.31 28.24
C VAL A 310 9.71 -9.24 29.76
N LEU A 311 9.23 -8.11 30.26
CA LEU A 311 9.09 -7.87 31.69
C LEU A 311 7.77 -8.50 32.19
N PRO A 312 7.80 -9.51 33.08
CA PRO A 312 6.60 -10.12 33.63
C PRO A 312 5.84 -9.14 34.52
N PRO A 313 4.60 -9.42 34.97
CA PRO A 313 3.95 -8.58 35.97
C PRO A 313 4.84 -8.40 37.22
N PRO A 314 4.90 -7.19 37.83
CA PRO A 314 5.78 -6.92 38.98
C PRO A 314 5.60 -7.92 40.12
N GLU A 315 4.38 -8.41 40.35
CA GLU A 315 4.05 -9.38 41.40
C GLU A 315 4.69 -10.76 41.18
N ARG A 316 5.17 -11.03 39.96
CA ARG A 316 5.82 -12.28 39.58
C ARG A 316 7.35 -12.15 39.50
N LEU A 317 7.92 -10.96 39.72
CA LEU A 317 9.36 -10.83 39.83
C LEU A 317 9.83 -11.39 41.16
N SER A 318 10.71 -12.40 41.10
CA SER A 318 11.39 -12.93 42.28
C SER A 318 12.50 -11.99 42.75
N ASN A 319 13.17 -11.30 41.82
CA ASN A 319 14.23 -10.32 42.08
C ASN A 319 14.10 -9.16 41.08
N PRO A 320 14.51 -7.93 41.46
CA PRO A 320 14.64 -6.82 40.52
C PRO A 320 15.62 -7.13 39.38
N VAL A 321 15.38 -6.51 38.23
CA VAL A 321 16.18 -6.64 37.00
C VAL A 321 17.28 -5.59 37.01
N ALA A 322 18.49 -5.98 36.60
CA ALA A 322 19.57 -5.03 36.36
C ALA A 322 19.30 -4.19 35.11
N VAL A 323 19.58 -2.89 35.17
CA VAL A 323 19.43 -2.00 34.01
C VAL A 323 20.56 -2.26 33.01
N ASP A 324 20.20 -2.84 31.87
CA ASP A 324 21.10 -2.99 30.73
C ASP A 324 20.81 -1.93 29.66
N HIS A 325 21.88 -1.39 29.07
CA HIS A 325 21.76 -0.44 27.97
C HIS A 325 21.52 -1.16 26.64
N TRP A 326 20.77 -0.52 25.74
CA TRP A 326 20.44 -1.09 24.42
C TRP A 326 19.75 -2.45 24.50
N VAL A 327 19.01 -2.70 25.58
CA VAL A 327 18.03 -3.79 25.71
C VAL A 327 16.64 -3.22 25.52
N LEU A 328 15.86 -3.84 24.63
CA LEU A 328 14.49 -3.43 24.39
C LEU A 328 13.56 -4.12 25.39
N TYR A 329 13.16 -3.40 26.43
CA TYR A 329 12.24 -3.89 27.45
C TYR A 329 10.79 -3.76 26.93
N LYS A 330 10.09 -4.89 26.87
CA LYS A 330 8.67 -4.96 26.52
C LYS A 330 7.87 -5.42 27.75
N PRO A 331 7.03 -4.56 28.34
CA PRO A 331 6.09 -4.97 29.38
C PRO A 331 5.18 -6.11 28.92
N TRP A 332 4.90 -7.07 29.80
CA TRP A 332 3.91 -8.13 29.55
C TRP A 332 2.49 -7.59 29.47
N ALA A 333 2.17 -6.57 30.28
CA ALA A 333 0.83 -6.01 30.35
C ALA A 333 0.52 -5.17 29.10
N THR A 334 -0.57 -5.49 28.41
CA THR A 334 -1.06 -4.74 27.25
C THR A 334 -1.45 -3.29 27.59
N ASN A 335 -1.78 -3.02 28.86
CA ASN A 335 -2.14 -1.69 29.35
C ASN A 335 -1.03 -1.09 30.24
N PHE A 336 0.23 -1.37 29.92
CA PHE A 336 1.34 -0.74 30.63
C PHE A 336 1.24 0.78 30.51
N PRO A 337 1.44 1.55 31.59
CA PRO A 337 1.30 2.99 31.53
C PRO A 337 2.33 3.60 30.57
N LEU A 338 1.91 4.67 29.88
CA LEU A 338 2.73 5.58 29.07
C LEU A 338 3.30 5.03 27.75
N VAL A 339 3.92 3.85 27.73
CA VAL A 339 4.69 3.33 26.57
C VAL A 339 4.45 1.84 26.33
N ASP A 340 4.61 1.42 25.08
CA ASP A 340 4.51 0.01 24.65
C ASP A 340 5.82 -0.77 24.84
N ALA A 341 6.95 -0.06 24.84
CA ALA A 341 8.28 -0.58 25.11
C ALA A 341 9.22 0.57 25.50
N PHE A 342 10.36 0.26 26.09
CA PHE A 342 11.38 1.27 26.39
C PHE A 342 12.78 0.65 26.44
N PHE A 343 13.80 1.50 26.45
CA PHE A 343 15.19 1.09 26.60
C PHE A 343 16.02 2.21 27.24
N PHE A 344 17.22 1.86 27.70
CA PHE A 344 18.18 2.80 28.28
C PHE A 344 19.36 3.01 27.34
N VAL A 345 19.77 4.27 27.22
CA VAL A 345 20.96 4.69 26.49
C VAL A 345 21.98 5.21 27.50
N ASP A 346 23.22 4.71 27.40
CA ASP A 346 24.36 5.13 28.22
C ASP A 346 24.90 6.48 27.73
N SER A 347 24.07 7.52 27.90
CA SER A 347 24.35 8.92 27.59
C SER A 347 24.71 9.67 28.87
N ASN A 348 25.16 10.92 28.75
CA ASN A 348 25.40 11.79 29.90
C ASN A 348 24.58 13.09 29.76
N PRO A 349 23.47 13.24 30.52
CA PRO A 349 22.88 12.28 31.47
C PRO A 349 22.33 11.02 30.80
N LYS A 350 22.18 9.92 31.57
CA LYS A 350 21.57 8.67 31.07
C LYS A 350 20.15 8.95 30.58
N THR A 351 19.73 8.28 29.52
CA THR A 351 18.43 8.54 28.89
C THR A 351 17.58 7.28 28.84
N LEU A 352 16.35 7.37 29.36
CA LEU A 352 15.28 6.41 29.11
C LEU A 352 14.53 6.87 27.87
N VAL A 353 14.45 5.99 26.87
CA VAL A 353 13.70 6.23 25.65
C VAL A 353 12.48 5.31 25.63
N GLY A 354 11.29 5.90 25.72
CA GLY A 354 10.02 5.24 25.56
C GLY A 354 9.60 5.15 24.10
N LEU A 355 9.01 4.01 23.71
CA LEU A 355 8.38 3.82 22.41
C LEU A 355 6.86 3.78 22.61
N GLN A 356 6.14 4.64 21.90
CA GLN A 356 4.68 4.67 21.91
C GLN A 356 4.16 4.45 20.48
N MET A 357 3.41 3.37 20.30
CA MET A 357 2.78 2.97 19.05
C MET A 357 1.35 3.47 19.08
N ALA A 358 0.99 4.45 18.24
CA ALA A 358 -0.36 5.00 18.28
C ALA A 358 -1.30 4.27 17.31
N THR A 359 -2.55 4.05 17.73
CA THR A 359 -3.69 3.80 16.85
C THR A 359 -4.60 5.01 16.69
N VAL A 360 -4.73 5.90 17.69
CA VAL A 360 -5.54 7.13 17.59
C VAL A 360 -5.12 8.15 18.66
N GLY A 361 -4.85 9.39 18.24
CA GLY A 361 -5.13 10.63 18.98
C GLY A 361 -4.05 11.15 19.93
N GLU A 362 -3.56 12.36 19.63
CA GLU A 362 -2.83 13.24 20.54
C GLU A 362 -3.63 13.48 21.84
N GLY A 363 -3.48 12.58 22.81
CA GLY A 363 -3.88 12.82 24.18
C GLY A 363 -2.68 13.35 24.96
N TYR A 364 -2.82 14.51 25.62
CA TYR A 364 -1.83 14.96 26.58
C TYR A 364 -1.55 13.85 27.60
N THR A 365 -0.29 13.45 27.73
CA THR A 365 0.14 12.53 28.78
C THR A 365 -0.21 13.12 30.14
N LYS A 366 -1.10 12.46 30.88
CA LYS A 366 -1.49 12.91 32.22
C LYS A 366 -0.35 12.67 33.21
N THR A 367 -0.12 13.61 34.12
CA THR A 367 0.87 13.47 35.21
C THR A 367 0.66 12.19 36.03
N SER A 368 -0.60 11.78 36.22
CA SER A 368 -0.93 10.52 36.90
C SER A 368 -0.39 9.29 36.17
N THR A 369 -0.40 9.29 34.84
CA THR A 369 0.10 8.19 34.01
C THR A 369 1.62 8.12 34.05
N VAL A 370 2.31 9.27 34.03
CA VAL A 370 3.76 9.34 34.22
C VAL A 370 4.15 8.79 35.59
N ARG A 371 3.42 9.19 36.65
CA ARG A 371 3.67 8.69 38.00
C ARG A 371 3.49 7.17 38.10
N GLN A 372 2.41 6.63 37.54
CA GLN A 372 2.19 5.18 37.50
C GLN A 372 3.31 4.45 36.76
N PHE A 373 3.79 4.99 35.65
CA PHE A 373 4.92 4.43 34.92
C PHE A 373 6.21 4.44 35.76
N THR A 374 6.52 5.54 36.45
CA THR A 374 7.69 5.60 37.36
C THR A 374 7.58 4.63 38.53
N GLU A 375 6.38 4.45 39.10
CA GLU A 375 6.11 3.48 40.17
C GLU A 375 6.33 2.04 39.66
N CYS A 376 5.90 1.73 38.43
CA CYS A 376 6.16 0.45 37.80
C CYS A 376 7.67 0.21 37.59
N LEU A 377 8.41 1.18 37.04
CA LEU A 377 9.86 1.03 36.83
C LEU A 377 10.63 0.81 38.14
N ALA A 378 10.21 1.47 39.22
CA ALA A 378 10.77 1.24 40.55
C ALA A 378 10.58 -0.20 41.06
N ALA A 379 9.48 -0.84 40.69
CA ALA A 379 9.22 -2.24 41.03
C ALA A 379 10.03 -3.22 40.15
N TYR A 380 10.43 -2.81 38.94
CA TYR A 380 11.16 -3.66 38.01
C TYR A 380 12.67 -3.63 38.23
N PHE A 381 13.25 -2.45 38.45
CA PHE A 381 14.70 -2.27 38.33
C PHE A 381 15.39 -2.02 39.67
N GLU A 382 16.52 -2.68 39.86
CA GLU A 382 17.39 -2.43 41.01
C GLU A 382 17.99 -1.02 40.95
N GLY A 383 18.09 -0.34 42.10
CA GLY A 383 18.72 0.99 42.18
C GLY A 383 17.95 2.11 41.47
N TRP A 384 16.66 1.91 41.17
CA TRP A 384 15.85 2.90 40.45
C TRP A 384 15.80 4.27 41.13
N GLU A 385 15.77 4.35 42.46
CA GLU A 385 15.76 5.62 43.19
C GLU A 385 17.01 6.48 42.93
N GLU A 386 18.17 5.85 42.74
CA GLU A 386 19.41 6.56 42.41
C GLU A 386 19.44 6.89 40.92
N LEU A 387 19.11 5.91 40.07
CA LEU A 387 19.10 6.08 38.62
C LEU A 387 18.17 7.22 38.18
N SER A 388 16.96 7.29 38.75
CA SER A 388 15.91 8.23 38.31
C SER A 388 16.19 9.70 38.64
N ARG A 389 17.14 10.01 39.54
CA ARG A 389 17.48 11.39 39.92
C ARG A 389 18.15 12.17 38.79
N ASP A 390 18.99 11.50 38.02
CA ASP A 390 19.78 12.08 36.94
C ASP A 390 19.34 11.58 35.55
N LEU A 391 18.19 10.90 35.47
CA LEU A 391 17.68 10.28 34.24
C LEU A 391 16.95 11.31 33.36
N SER A 392 17.39 11.42 32.11
CA SER A 392 16.65 12.12 31.05
C SER A 392 15.65 11.20 30.37
N TRP A 393 14.56 11.79 29.84
CA TRP A 393 13.44 11.05 29.28
C TRP A 393 13.17 11.53 27.85
N GLU A 394 13.06 10.59 26.93
CA GLU A 394 12.59 10.81 25.57
C GLU A 394 11.44 9.85 25.25
N ILE A 395 10.49 10.29 24.43
CA ILE A 395 9.42 9.42 23.92
C ILE A 395 9.42 9.52 22.40
N ILE A 396 9.53 8.37 21.75
CA ILE A 396 9.39 8.21 20.30
C ILE A 396 7.97 7.77 20.02
N TYR A 397 7.23 8.63 19.33
CA TYR A 397 5.90 8.33 18.81
C TYR A 397 6.05 7.69 17.43
N VAL A 398 5.50 6.49 17.27
CA VAL A 398 5.46 5.77 15.99
C VAL A 398 4.01 5.76 15.53
N GLN A 399 3.75 6.46 14.43
CA GLN A 399 2.42 6.65 13.85
C GLN A 399 2.41 6.23 12.37
N HIS A 400 1.25 5.82 11.88
CA HIS A 400 1.04 5.64 10.44
C HIS A 400 1.01 7.03 9.78
N ALA A 401 1.45 7.14 8.52
CA ALA A 401 1.62 8.43 7.85
C ALA A 401 0.30 9.18 7.52
N ASP A 402 -0.86 8.58 7.83
CA ASP A 402 -2.18 9.07 7.44
C ASP A 402 -2.99 9.68 8.60
N ASP A 403 -2.36 9.94 9.75
CA ASP A 403 -2.98 10.64 10.91
C ASP A 403 -2.47 12.09 11.05
#